data_AF-A0A952XLY4-F1
#
_entry.id   AF-A0A952XLY4-F1
#
_cell.length_a   1.000
_cell.length_b   1.000
_cell.length_c   1.000
_cell.angle_alpha   90.00
_cell.angle_beta   90.00
_cell.angle_gamma   90.00
#
_symmetry.space_group_name_H-M   'P 1'
#
loop_
_entity.id
_entity.type
_entity.pdbx_description
1 polymer ?
#
loop_
_entity_poly.entity_id
_entity_poly.type
_entity_poly.pdbx_seq_one_letter_code
_entity_poly.pdbx_strand_id
1 'polypeptide(L)'
;MTYLQARTANEVLKAQERKMRLQKLKGELVDRARATALVFRLARQERDAWAGWPARVAAIMAADLGIGAHAMQTVLETHVRAHLGELAEVQPEFR
;
A
#
# COMPACT_ATOMS: atom_id res chain seq x y z
N MET A 1 -0.40 -45.38 15.77
CA MET A 1 -0.17 -44.28 16.73
C MET A 1 -0.47 -44.79 18.13
N THR A 2 0.45 -44.67 19.07
CA THR A 2 0.19 -45.04 20.46
C THR A 2 -0.51 -43.89 21.21
N TYR A 3 -1.28 -44.20 22.26
CA TYR A 3 -2.00 -43.20 23.07
C TYR A 3 -1.09 -42.09 23.61
N LEU A 4 0.14 -42.45 24.01
CA LEU A 4 1.14 -41.50 24.49
C LEU A 4 1.56 -40.50 23.40
N GLN A 5 1.77 -40.96 22.16
CA GLN A 5 2.08 -40.08 21.04
C GLN A 5 0.95 -39.10 20.74
N ALA A 6 -0.30 -39.58 20.78
CA ALA A 6 -1.48 -38.73 20.57
C ALA A 6 -1.61 -37.66 21.67
N ARG A 7 -1.36 -38.01 22.93
CA ARG A 7 -1.38 -37.07 24.06
C ARG A 7 -0.30 -35.99 23.91
N THR A 8 0.93 -36.37 23.59
CA THR A 8 2.02 -35.41 23.38
C THR A 8 1.73 -34.46 22.22
N ALA A 9 1.23 -34.98 21.09
CA ALA A 9 0.84 -34.14 19.95
C ALA A 9 -0.26 -33.14 20.32
N ASN A 10 -1.26 -33.55 21.10
CA ASN A 10 -2.33 -32.66 21.56
C ASN A 10 -1.82 -31.52 22.45
N GLU A 11 -0.91 -31.80 23.38
CA GLU A 11 -0.34 -30.77 24.26
C GLU A 11 0.56 -29.78 23.49
N VAL A 12 1.30 -30.26 22.49
CA VAL A 12 2.08 -29.38 21.60
C VAL A 12 1.15 -28.44 20.83
N LEU A 13 0.06 -28.95 20.26
CA LEU A 13 -0.91 -28.13 19.53
C LEU A 13 -1.57 -27.07 20.42
N LYS A 14 -1.96 -27.44 21.65
CA LYS A 14 -2.48 -26.48 22.64
C LYS A 14 -1.48 -25.38 23.00
N ALA A 15 -0.20 -25.74 23.17
CA ALA A 15 0.85 -24.77 23.47
C ALA A 15 1.06 -23.79 22.29
N GLN A 16 1.04 -24.30 21.05
CA GLN A 16 1.14 -23.49 19.84
C GLN A 16 -0.06 -22.53 19.70
N GLU A 17 -1.28 -23.01 19.95
CA GLU A 17 -2.50 -22.19 19.91
C GLU A 17 -2.43 -21.05 20.96
N ARG A 18 -2.06 -21.37 22.20
CA ARG A 18 -1.92 -20.37 23.27
C ARG A 18 -0.87 -19.32 22.94
N LYS A 19 0.27 -19.74 22.36
CA LYS A 19 1.30 -18.82 21.89
C LYS A 19 0.76 -17.88 20.82
N MET A 20 0.08 -18.41 19.80
CA MET A 20 -0.50 -17.59 18.72
C MET A 20 -1.55 -16.60 19.25
N ARG A 21 -2.40 -17.04 20.18
CA ARG A 21 -3.39 -16.16 20.84
C ARG A 21 -2.73 -15.03 21.62
N LEU A 22 -1.66 -15.32 22.35
CA LEU A 22 -0.91 -14.30 23.08
C LEU A 22 -0.29 -13.27 22.13
N GLN A 23 0.34 -13.72 21.04
CA GLN A 23 0.91 -12.82 20.02
C GLN A 23 -0.17 -11.92 19.40
N LYS A 24 -1.35 -12.47 19.11
CA LYS A 24 -2.50 -11.69 18.61
C LYS A 24 -2.96 -10.63 19.61
N LEU A 25 -3.08 -10.98 20.89
CA LEU A 25 -3.49 -10.04 21.94
C LEU A 25 -2.47 -8.92 22.17
N LYS A 26 -1.18 -9.22 22.01
CA LYS A 26 -0.09 -8.23 22.07
C LYS A 26 0.02 -7.35 20.82
N GLY A 27 -0.75 -7.63 19.77
CA GLY A 27 -0.68 -6.92 18.50
C GLY A 27 0.55 -7.26 17.65
N GLU A 28 1.21 -8.38 17.93
CA GLU A 28 2.42 -8.82 17.21
C GLU A 28 2.10 -9.46 15.85
N LEU A 29 0.83 -9.82 15.60
CA LEU A 29 0.37 -10.43 14.36
C LEU A 29 -0.47 -9.47 13.54
N VAL A 30 -0.20 -9.43 12.24
CA VAL A 30 -0.95 -8.64 11.26
C VAL A 30 -1.72 -9.57 10.33
N ASP A 31 -2.98 -9.22 10.05
CA ASP A 31 -3.73 -9.86 8.98
C ASP A 31 -3.18 -9.41 7.62
N ARG A 32 -2.60 -10.36 6.87
CA ARG A 32 -1.95 -10.08 5.59
C ARG A 32 -2.93 -9.46 4.58
N ALA A 33 -4.15 -9.99 4.47
CA ALA A 33 -5.12 -9.50 3.50
C ALA A 33 -5.53 -8.04 3.82
N ARG A 34 -5.73 -7.74 5.11
CA ARG A 34 -6.04 -6.38 5.59
C ARG A 34 -4.87 -5.42 5.37
N ALA A 35 -3.64 -5.84 5.66
CA ALA A 35 -2.46 -5.02 5.44
C ALA A 35 -2.27 -4.69 3.95
N THR A 36 -2.37 -5.70 3.08
CA THR A 36 -2.31 -5.53 1.63
C THR A 36 -3.41 -4.56 1.16
N ALA A 37 -4.66 -4.76 1.57
CA ALA A 37 -5.77 -3.88 1.20
C ALA A 37 -5.58 -2.43 1.68
N LEU A 38 -4.95 -2.22 2.84
CA LEU A 38 -4.63 -0.88 3.34
C LEU A 38 -3.57 -0.22 2.47
N VAL A 39 -2.48 -0.92 2.14
CA VAL A 39 -1.40 -0.40 1.29
C VAL A 39 -1.93 -0.04 -0.10
N PHE A 40 -2.72 -0.92 -0.73
CA PHE A 40 -3.32 -0.62 -2.03
C PHE A 40 -4.24 0.60 -2.01
N ARG A 41 -4.99 0.77 -0.91
CA ARG A 41 -5.86 1.94 -0.74
C ARG A 41 -5.05 3.22 -0.63
N LEU A 42 -4.00 3.21 0.18
CA LEU A 42 -3.10 4.36 0.36
C LEU A 42 -2.42 4.71 -0.96
N ALA A 43 -1.83 3.73 -1.65
CA ALA A 43 -1.19 3.94 -2.94
C ALA A 43 -2.16 4.51 -3.99
N ARG A 44 -3.41 4.06 -4.01
CA ARG A 44 -4.45 4.62 -4.90
C ARG A 44 -4.77 6.07 -4.54
N GLN A 45 -4.93 6.38 -3.25
CA GLN A 45 -5.19 7.74 -2.79
C GLN A 45 -4.06 8.69 -3.22
N GLU A 46 -2.80 8.27 -3.06
CA GLU A 46 -1.64 9.04 -3.53
C GLU A 46 -1.67 9.23 -5.04
N ARG A 47 -1.88 8.16 -5.82
CA ARG A 47 -1.98 8.24 -7.29
C ARG A 47 -3.06 9.23 -7.73
N ASP A 48 -4.24 9.16 -7.12
CA ASP A 48 -5.38 10.01 -7.48
C ASP A 48 -5.11 11.48 -7.08
N ALA A 49 -4.44 11.72 -5.95
CA ALA A 49 -4.02 13.05 -5.52
C ALA A 49 -3.02 13.69 -6.51
N TRP A 50 -2.05 12.92 -6.99
CA TRP A 50 -1.10 13.32 -8.04
C TRP A 50 -1.79 13.55 -9.38
N ALA A 51 -2.68 12.66 -9.80
CA ALA A 51 -3.40 12.80 -11.07
C ALA A 51 -4.23 14.09 -11.15
N GLY A 52 -4.81 14.52 -10.03
CA GLY A 52 -5.55 15.79 -9.95
C GLY A 52 -4.70 17.02 -9.65
N TRP A 53 -3.41 16.86 -9.34
CA TRP A 53 -2.55 17.97 -8.92
C TRP A 53 -2.27 18.98 -10.04
N PRO A 54 -1.98 18.59 -11.31
CA PRO A 54 -1.75 19.52 -12.41
C PRO A 54 -2.85 20.58 -12.57
N ALA A 55 -4.12 20.16 -12.51
CA ALA A 55 -5.27 21.06 -12.63
C ALA A 55 -5.33 22.11 -11.50
N ARG A 56 -4.77 21.82 -10.32
CA ARG A 56 -4.75 22.76 -9.18
C ARG A 56 -3.62 23.78 -9.27
N VAL A 57 -2.46 23.41 -9.81
CA VAL A 57 -1.25 24.25 -9.77
C VAL A 57 -0.92 24.93 -11.10
N ALA A 58 -1.43 24.44 -12.22
CA ALA A 58 -1.03 24.90 -13.55
C ALA A 58 -1.22 26.40 -13.75
N ALA A 59 -2.34 26.98 -13.29
CA ALA A 59 -2.61 28.41 -13.44
C ALA A 59 -1.63 29.27 -12.62
N ILE A 60 -1.27 28.83 -11.41
CA ILE A 60 -0.33 29.54 -10.52
C ILE A 60 1.06 29.51 -11.14
N MET A 61 1.55 28.33 -11.51
CA MET A 61 2.88 28.18 -12.12
C MET A 61 2.97 28.89 -13.48
N ALA A 62 1.89 28.89 -14.27
CA ALA A 62 1.85 29.61 -15.53
C ALA A 62 1.92 31.12 -15.35
N ALA A 63 1.26 31.67 -14.33
CA ALA A 63 1.35 33.08 -13.98
C ALA A 63 2.77 33.46 -13.55
N ASP A 64 3.41 32.66 -12.71
CA ASP A 64 4.79 32.88 -12.25
C ASP A 64 5.81 32.91 -13.40
N LEU A 65 5.56 32.10 -14.44
CA LEU A 65 6.44 31.97 -15.60
C LEU A 65 6.00 32.80 -16.81
N GLY A 66 4.87 33.51 -16.72
CA GLY A 66 4.32 34.31 -17.82
C GLY A 66 3.89 33.50 -19.05
N ILE A 67 3.49 32.23 -18.87
CA ILE A 67 3.04 31.35 -19.97
C ILE A 67 1.53 31.07 -19.91
N GLY A 68 0.99 30.40 -20.93
CA GLY A 68 -0.43 30.02 -20.96
C GLY A 68 -0.76 28.89 -19.97
N ALA A 69 -1.79 29.08 -19.13
CA ALA A 69 -2.22 28.09 -18.14
C ALA A 69 -2.61 26.74 -18.75
N HIS A 70 -3.26 26.74 -19.91
CA HIS A 70 -3.61 25.51 -20.61
C HIS A 70 -2.37 24.74 -21.09
N ALA A 71 -1.38 25.45 -21.64
CA ALA A 71 -0.12 24.83 -22.05
C ALA A 71 0.63 24.23 -20.85
N MET A 72 0.68 24.95 -19.73
CA MET A 72 1.26 24.46 -18.48
C MET A 72 0.55 23.19 -17.98
N GLN A 73 -0.78 23.20 -17.94
CA GLN A 73 -1.57 22.05 -17.48
C GLN A 73 -1.30 20.82 -18.35
N THR A 74 -1.31 20.96 -19.67
CA THR A 74 -1.06 19.86 -20.60
C THR A 74 0.32 19.24 -20.36
N VAL A 75 1.37 20.04 -20.24
CA VAL A 75 2.73 19.55 -19.99
C VAL A 75 2.81 18.83 -18.64
N LEU A 76 2.27 19.42 -17.57
CA LEU A 76 2.26 18.80 -16.25
C LEU A 76 1.49 17.47 -16.24
N GLU A 77 0.32 17.41 -16.87
CA GLU A 77 -0.46 16.18 -16.96
C GLU A 77 0.30 15.07 -17.70
N THR A 78 0.97 15.39 -18.81
CA THR A 78 1.78 14.42 -19.55
C THR A 78 2.89 13.83 -18.66
N HIS A 79 3.68 14.68 -18.01
CA HIS A 79 4.81 14.22 -17.19
C HIS A 79 4.35 13.49 -15.92
N VAL A 80 3.31 13.98 -15.24
CA VAL A 80 2.77 13.30 -14.05
C VAL A 80 2.20 11.94 -14.41
N ARG A 81 1.46 11.81 -15.53
CA ARG A 81 0.93 10.51 -15.96
C ARG A 81 2.05 9.54 -16.35
N ALA A 82 3.08 10.00 -17.04
CA ALA A 82 4.24 9.18 -17.38
C ALA A 82 4.93 8.65 -16.11
N HIS A 83 5.20 9.54 -15.15
CA HIS A 83 5.82 9.17 -13.87
C HIS A 83 4.96 8.18 -13.06
N LEU A 84 3.64 8.41 -12.98
CA LEU A 84 2.73 7.45 -12.33
C LEU A 84 2.70 6.10 -13.04
N GLY A 85 2.92 6.08 -14.37
CA GLY A 85 3.07 4.86 -15.16
C GLY A 85 4.34 4.08 -14.77
N GLU A 86 5.49 4.76 -14.72
CA GLU A 86 6.76 4.16 -14.28
C GLU A 86 6.66 3.56 -12.87
N LEU A 87 6.03 4.27 -11.94
CA LEU A 87 5.81 3.78 -10.57
C LEU A 87 4.92 2.54 -10.52
N ALA A 88 4.01 2.36 -11.49
CA ALA A 88 3.12 1.21 -11.54
C ALA A 88 3.82 -0.07 -12.04
N GLU A 89 4.98 0.04 -12.70
CA GLU A 89 5.77 -1.11 -13.16
C GLU A 89 6.55 -1.78 -12.01
N VAL A 90 6.74 -1.08 -10.89
CA VAL A 90 7.42 -1.60 -9.71
C VAL A 90 6.55 -2.68 -9.05
N GLN A 91 6.98 -3.93 -9.11
CA GLN A 91 6.34 -5.03 -8.38
C GLN A 91 6.91 -5.14 -6.96
N PRO A 92 6.12 -4.84 -5.91
CA PRO A 92 6.58 -5.03 -4.55
C PRO A 92 6.65 -6.53 -4.21
N GLU A 93 7.85 -7.01 -3.89
CA GLU A 93 8.04 -8.34 -3.32
C GLU A 93 7.70 -8.31 -1.82
N PHE A 94 6.49 -8.69 -1.47
CA PHE A 94 6.12 -8.94 -0.08
C PHE A 94 6.48 -10.38 0.30
N ARG A 95 7.74 -10.60 0.72
CA ARG A 95 8.21 -11.87 1.31
C ARG A 95 7.74 -12.02 2.75
#